data_AF-A0A239JLR0-F1
#
_entry.id   AF-A0A239JLR0-F1
#
_cell.length_a   1.000
_cell.length_b   1.000
_cell.length_c   1.000
_cell.angle_alpha   90.00
_cell.angle_beta   90.00
_cell.angle_gamma   90.00
#
_symmetry.space_group_name_H-M   'P 1'
#
loop_
_entity.id
_entity.type
_entity.pdbx_description
1 polymer ?
#
loop_
_entity_poly.entity_id
_entity_poly.type
_entity_poly.pdbx_seq_one_letter_code
_entity_poly.pdbx_strand_id
1 'polypeptide(L)' 'MLARERLLSHVWGYDVDPGSNVVDVYVRYLRRKLGAARIETVRGMGHRLVTD' A
#
# COMPACT_ATOMS: atom_id res chain seq x y z
N MET A 1 6.93 -4.64 10.53
CA MET A 1 5.59 -4.79 9.91
C MET A 1 4.91 -3.43 10.00
N LEU A 2 4.65 -2.75 8.89
CA LEU A 2 3.96 -1.45 8.91
C LEU A 2 2.47 -1.68 8.69
N ALA A 3 1.66 -1.30 9.67
CA ALA A 3 0.21 -1.33 9.57
C ALA A 3 -0.26 -0.35 8.49
N ARG A 4 -1.29 -0.76 7.73
CA ARG A 4 -1.93 0.02 6.65
C ARG A 4 -2.16 1.50 7.03
N GLU A 5 -2.57 1.75 8.27
CA GLU A 5 -2.86 3.09 8.82
C GLU A 5 -1.62 4.00 8.89
N ARG A 6 -0.45 3.47 9.32
CA ARG A 6 0.79 4.27 9.36
C ARG A 6 1.27 4.63 7.97
N LEU A 7 1.18 3.69 7.02
CA LEU A 7 1.63 3.89 5.64
C LEU A 7 0.75 4.93 4.92
N LEU A 8 -0.55 4.93 5.20
CA LEU A 8 -1.50 5.95 4.73
C LEU A 8 -1.20 7.34 5.29
N SER A 9 -1.03 7.47 6.62
CA SER A 9 -0.76 8.76 7.26
C SER A 9 0.54 9.43 6.75
N HIS A 10 1.55 8.62 6.43
CA HIS A 10 2.87 9.12 6.06
C HIS A 10 2.97 9.55 4.58
N VAL A 11 2.09 9.03 3.72
CA VAL A 11 2.10 9.32 2.28
C VAL A 11 0.98 10.30 1.88
N TRP A 12 -0.16 10.28 2.56
CA TRP A 12 -1.35 11.08 2.23
C TRP A 12 -1.82 12.04 3.33
N GLY A 13 -1.31 11.94 4.57
CA GLY A 13 -1.82 12.68 5.73
C GLY A 13 -3.01 11.98 6.42
N TYR A 14 -3.58 12.62 7.46
CA TYR A 14 -4.65 12.05 8.30
C TYR A 14 -6.04 12.01 7.66
N ASP A 15 -6.23 12.61 6.47
CA ASP A 15 -7.55 12.79 5.83
C ASP A 15 -7.90 11.70 4.81
N VAL A 16 -7.39 10.48 4.97
CA VAL A 16 -7.81 9.38 4.09
C VAL A 16 -8.99 8.66 4.70
N ASP A 17 -10.15 8.80 4.05
CA ASP A 17 -11.34 8.00 4.33
C ASP A 17 -10.95 6.50 4.36
N PRO A 18 -11.19 5.76 5.46
CA PRO A 18 -10.89 4.34 5.57
C PRO A 18 -11.54 3.49 4.47
N GLY A 19 -12.67 3.95 3.90
CA GLY A 19 -13.37 3.32 2.77
C GLY A 19 -12.78 3.64 1.39
N SER A 20 -11.81 4.55 1.31
CA SER A 20 -11.16 4.92 0.04
C SER A 20 -10.27 3.80 -0.50
N ASN A 21 -10.48 3.45 -1.76
CA ASN A 21 -9.66 2.51 -2.53
C ASN A 21 -8.37 3.15 -3.07
N VAL A 22 -8.00 4.36 -2.63
CA VAL A 22 -6.82 5.08 -3.10
C VAL A 22 -5.54 4.25 -2.95
N VAL A 23 -5.40 3.49 -1.86
CA VAL A 23 -4.25 2.60 -1.64
C VAL A 23 -4.16 1.56 -2.74
N ASP A 24 -5.27 0.91 -3.10
CA ASP A 24 -5.30 -0.13 -4.12
C ASP A 24 -4.95 0.41 -5.50
N VAL A 25 -5.41 1.64 -5.81
CA VAL A 25 -5.09 2.34 -7.06
C VAL A 25 -3.58 2.57 -7.17
N TYR A 26 -2.95 3.11 -6.13
CA TYR A 26 -1.52 3.40 -6.16
C TYR A 26 -0.66 2.13 -6.09
N VAL A 27 -1.07 1.11 -5.36
CA VAL A 27 -0.40 -0.20 -5.36
C VAL A 27 -0.45 -0.83 -6.74
N ARG A 28 -1.57 -0.69 -7.47
CA ARG A 28 -1.67 -1.14 -8.87
C ARG A 28 -0.68 -0.39 -9.76
N TYR A 29 -0.56 0.93 -9.61
CA TYR A 29 0.42 1.71 -10.37
C TYR A 29 1.86 1.30 -10.05
N LEU A 30 2.20 1.13 -8.76
CA LEU A 30 3.53 0.71 -8.34
C LEU A 30 3.89 -0.68 -8.86
N ARG A 31 2.96 -1.64 -8.83
CA ARG A 31 3.17 -2.98 -9.43
C ARG A 31 3.45 -2.92 -10.92
N ARG A 32 2.77 -2.03 -11.66
CA ARG A 32 3.05 -1.82 -13.09
C ARG A 32 4.43 -1.23 -13.34
N LYS A 33 4.90 -0.34 -12.45
CA LYS A 33 6.19 0.36 -12.61
C LYS A 33 7.39 -0.45 -12.12
N LEU A 34 7.26 -1.18 -11.01
CA LEU A 34 8.34 -1.87 -10.30
C LEU A 34 8.36 -3.39 -10.53
N GLY A 35 7.30 -3.93 -11.14
CA GLY A 35 7.05 -5.36 -11.24
C GLY A 35 6.21 -5.88 -10.08
N ALA A 36 5.24 -6.75 -10.39
CA ALA A 36 4.26 -7.23 -9.42
C ALA A 36 4.86 -8.03 -8.26
N ALA A 37 5.97 -8.75 -8.51
CA ALA A 37 6.67 -9.57 -7.53
C ALA A 37 7.28 -8.74 -6.38
N ARG A 38 7.53 -7.45 -6.57
CA ARG A 38 8.14 -6.59 -5.56
C ARG A 38 7.15 -6.07 -4.51
N ILE A 39 5.85 -6.29 -4.69
CA ILE A 39 4.80 -5.79 -3.77
C ILE A 39 3.82 -6.91 -3.45
N GLU A 40 3.85 -7.38 -2.20
CA GLU A 40 2.98 -8.42 -1.69
C GLU A 40 1.75 -7.85 -0.97
N THR A 41 0.60 -8.48 -1.16
CA THR A 41 -0.62 -8.18 -0.38
C THR A 41 -0.70 -9.13 0.82
N VAL A 42 -0.70 -8.58 2.03
CA VAL A 42 -0.93 -9.33 3.27
C VAL A 42 -2.37 -9.10 3.71
N ARG A 43 -3.22 -10.12 3.57
CA ARG A 43 -4.65 -10.04 3.95
C ARG A 43 -4.79 -9.57 5.39
N GLY A 44 -5.66 -8.59 5.62
CA GLY A 44 -5.91 -8.00 6.94
C GLY A 44 -4.82 -7.05 7.46
N MET A 45 -3.69 -6.92 6.77
CA MET A 45 -2.53 -6.12 7.24
C MET A 45 -2.10 -5.02 6.26
N GLY A 46 -2.36 -5.18 4.95
CA GLY A 46 -2.03 -4.18 3.93
C GLY A 46 -1.05 -4.70 2.87
N HIS A 47 -0.11 -3.86 2.44
CA HIS A 47 0.90 -4.21 1.43
C HIS A 47 2.31 -4.06 1.97
N ARG A 48 3.23 -4.91 1.51
CA ARG A 48 4.67 -4.78 1.83
C ARG A 48 5.53 -4.83 0.58
N LEU A 49 6.66 -4.12 0.63
CA LEU A 49 7.74 -4.28 -0.33
C LEU A 49 8.54 -5.54 0.01
N VAL A 50 8.88 -6.31 -1.01
CA VAL A 50 9.79 -7.45 -0.90
C VAL A 50 11.14 -7.00 -1.44
N THR A 51 12.17 -7.10 -0.62
CA THR A 51 13.56 -6.81 -0.98
C THR A 51 14.30 -8.13 -0.85
N ASP A 52 14.93 -8.58 -1.94
CA ASP A 52 15.95 -9.63 -1.91
C ASP A 52 17.16 -9.18 -1.09
#